data_AF-A0A973CHX5-F1
#
_entry.id   AF-A0A973CHX5-F1
#
_cell.length_a   1.000
_cell.length_b   1.000
_cell.length_c   1.000
_cell.angle_alpha   90.00
_cell.angle_beta   90.00
_cell.angle_gamma   90.00
#
_symmetry.space_group_name_H-M   'P 1'
#
loop_
_entity.id
_entity.type
_entity.pdbx_description
1 polymer ?
#
loop_
_entity_poly.entity_id
_entity_poly.type
_entity_poly.pdbx_seq_one_letter_code
_entity_poly.pdbx_strand_id
1 'polypeptide(L)'
;MSNKSSKGGGGLVFLWAIAGVLVLAAAAEFVGPKKGWISALSKTEQKSFDDVAVLTTRTPTITQGETAKQTTAPKSQNAGSAKPEKAIPVAPPEDEGKTARKLAAEKQAKEAAHLEKLHKQFLKEELAKCRKVRIKKIYTLELKSGERFIGTLIMITSSRAIFTSAKGDRVLEPKQLTQKSKKKLFPKAIAKEIANQRYDREVEKLYPPEEPVAVVRTQTRKTGTPTPRRKANPYAPFAGYDASPAKTPKHLLNVLKQFKLWLDMQNRRSGVGIVTKIWAKQQGKYIVCYMTMGNIWNKVDRDKRVTVCDMYWRMWSYRARSERKVSSTKRAHIVLLDKSNNIVGGSSKNKASNVWVK
;
A
#
# COMPACT_ATOMS: atom_id res chain seq x y z
N MET A 1 -33.81 51.93 25.94
CA MET A 1 -34.17 50.55 25.53
C MET A 1 -33.04 49.61 25.93
N SER A 2 -33.27 48.75 26.91
CA SER A 2 -32.26 47.86 27.51
C SER A 2 -32.49 46.42 27.02
N ASN A 3 -31.51 45.85 26.31
CA ASN A 3 -31.56 44.45 25.86
C ASN A 3 -30.79 43.56 26.85
N LYS A 4 -31.55 42.78 27.63
CA LYS A 4 -31.03 41.68 28.46
C LYS A 4 -30.70 40.47 27.56
N SER A 5 -29.43 40.17 27.41
CA SER A 5 -28.91 38.94 26.80
C SER A 5 -28.92 37.81 27.85
N SER A 6 -29.82 36.83 27.74
CA SER A 6 -29.75 35.58 28.51
C SER A 6 -28.69 34.65 27.90
N LYS A 7 -27.59 34.44 28.61
CA LYS A 7 -26.57 33.45 28.27
C LYS A 7 -26.38 32.50 29.43
N GLY A 8 -26.24 31.20 29.11
CA GLY A 8 -25.43 30.28 29.89
C GLY A 8 -26.18 29.30 30.79
N GLY A 9 -27.00 28.40 30.22
CA GLY A 9 -27.52 27.23 30.93
C GLY A 9 -27.28 25.87 30.25
N GLY A 10 -27.11 25.84 28.92
CA GLY A 10 -27.13 24.57 28.17
C GLY A 10 -25.83 23.75 28.16
N GLY A 11 -24.68 24.37 28.41
CA GLY A 11 -23.37 23.69 28.32
C GLY A 11 -23.14 22.66 29.43
N LEU A 12 -23.65 22.93 30.64
CA LEU A 12 -23.45 22.03 31.78
C LEU A 12 -24.29 20.76 31.64
N VAL A 13 -25.54 20.88 31.16
CA VAL A 13 -26.45 19.73 30.96
C VAL A 13 -25.90 18.76 29.92
N PHE A 14 -25.25 19.27 28.87
CA PHE A 14 -24.64 18.43 27.84
C PHE A 14 -23.42 17.64 28.34
N LEU A 15 -22.60 18.23 29.20
CA LEU A 15 -21.45 17.54 29.82
C LEU A 15 -21.90 16.45 30.80
N TRP A 16 -22.96 16.69 31.58
CA TRP A 16 -23.53 15.68 32.47
C TRP A 16 -24.17 14.52 31.70
N ALA A 17 -24.81 14.78 30.56
CA ALA A 17 -25.34 13.73 29.69
C ALA A 17 -24.23 12.82 29.13
N ILE A 18 -23.11 13.39 28.69
CA ILE A 18 -21.97 12.60 28.18
C ILE A 18 -21.34 11.77 29.30
N ALA A 19 -21.14 12.36 30.49
CA ALA A 19 -20.60 11.64 31.64
C ALA A 19 -21.51 10.47 32.05
N GLY A 20 -22.83 10.68 32.06
CA GLY A 20 -23.81 9.62 32.35
C GLY A 20 -23.76 8.46 31.35
N VAL A 21 -23.65 8.76 30.05
CA VAL A 21 -23.50 7.72 29.01
C VAL A 21 -22.21 6.91 29.18
N LEU A 22 -21.10 7.57 29.54
CA LEU A 22 -19.82 6.88 29.76
C LEU A 22 -19.85 5.99 31.01
N VAL A 23 -20.48 6.43 32.09
CA VAL A 23 -20.65 5.63 33.31
C VAL A 23 -21.57 4.43 33.06
N LEU A 24 -22.68 4.62 32.35
CA LEU A 24 -23.58 3.53 31.96
C LEU A 24 -22.90 2.53 31.02
N ALA A 25 -22.08 3.00 30.08
CA ALA A 25 -21.30 2.13 29.20
C ALA A 25 -20.24 1.32 29.97
N ALA A 26 -19.59 1.93 30.96
CA ALA A 26 -18.65 1.23 31.84
C ALA A 26 -19.38 0.19 32.72
N ALA A 27 -20.51 0.55 33.33
CA ALA A 27 -21.31 -0.37 34.12
C ALA A 27 -21.80 -1.57 33.29
N ALA A 28 -22.23 -1.35 32.04
CA ALA A 28 -22.65 -2.41 31.13
C ALA A 28 -21.51 -3.37 30.72
N GLU A 29 -20.25 -2.94 30.75
CA GLU A 29 -19.08 -3.82 30.52
C GLU A 29 -18.80 -4.74 31.71
N PHE A 30 -19.16 -4.35 32.94
CA PHE A 30 -18.90 -5.12 34.16
C PHE A 30 -20.10 -5.93 34.66
N VAL A 31 -21.32 -5.41 34.49
CA VAL A 31 -22.57 -5.96 35.03
C VAL A 31 -23.69 -5.81 33.98
N GLY A 32 -23.90 -6.83 33.18
CA GLY A 32 -25.01 -6.87 32.21
C GLY A 32 -24.93 -8.04 31.23
N PRO A 33 -26.03 -8.33 30.49
CA PRO A 33 -26.08 -9.42 29.51
C PRO A 33 -25.12 -9.24 28.32
N LYS A 34 -24.46 -8.07 28.21
CA LYS A 34 -23.45 -7.73 27.20
C LYS A 34 -22.04 -7.58 27.79
N LYS A 35 -21.80 -8.16 28.97
CA LYS A 35 -20.48 -8.18 29.63
C LYS A 35 -19.40 -8.65 28.65
N GLY A 36 -18.41 -7.80 28.38
CA GLY A 36 -17.29 -8.13 27.48
C GLY A 36 -17.52 -7.84 26.00
N TRP A 37 -18.57 -7.10 25.60
CA TRP A 37 -18.71 -6.64 24.20
C TRP A 37 -17.48 -5.84 23.79
N ILE A 38 -17.05 -4.85 24.59
CA ILE A 38 -15.94 -3.96 24.20
C ILE A 38 -14.64 -4.75 24.15
N SER A 39 -14.49 -5.71 25.06
CA SER A 39 -13.43 -6.73 25.04
C SER A 39 -13.47 -7.61 23.76
N ALA A 40 -14.66 -7.91 23.23
CA ALA A 40 -14.82 -8.67 21.98
C ALA A 40 -14.49 -7.83 20.73
N LEU A 41 -14.82 -6.53 20.72
CA LEU A 41 -14.41 -5.62 19.64
C LEU A 41 -12.89 -5.44 19.59
N SER A 42 -12.24 -5.25 20.74
CA SER A 42 -10.77 -5.12 20.81
C SER A 42 -10.04 -6.41 20.46
N LYS A 43 -10.56 -7.58 20.87
CA LYS A 43 -10.02 -8.89 20.44
C LYS A 43 -10.22 -9.17 18.96
N THR A 44 -11.31 -8.69 18.35
CA THR A 44 -11.55 -8.84 16.90
C THR A 44 -10.57 -7.99 16.08
N GLU A 45 -10.25 -6.79 16.56
CA GLU A 45 -9.24 -5.93 15.92
C GLU A 45 -7.84 -6.54 16.06
N GLN A 46 -7.49 -7.08 17.23
CA GLN A 46 -6.19 -7.70 17.49
C GLN A 46 -5.99 -9.00 16.70
N LYS A 47 -7.03 -9.86 16.58
CA LYS A 47 -7.00 -11.04 15.70
C LYS A 47 -6.83 -10.66 14.22
N SER A 48 -7.43 -9.55 13.79
CA SER A 48 -7.31 -9.09 12.39
C SER A 48 -5.90 -8.59 12.04
N PHE A 49 -5.14 -8.10 13.02
CA PHE A 49 -3.74 -7.70 12.82
C PHE A 49 -2.78 -8.90 12.91
N ASP A 50 -3.05 -9.87 13.80
CA ASP A 50 -2.26 -11.10 13.92
C ASP A 50 -2.47 -12.04 12.71
N ASP A 51 -3.69 -12.15 12.18
CA ASP A 51 -3.97 -12.93 10.97
C ASP A 51 -3.30 -12.33 9.73
N VAL A 52 -3.14 -11.00 9.66
CA VAL A 52 -2.40 -10.33 8.56
C VAL A 52 -0.87 -10.52 8.71
N ALA A 53 -0.36 -10.69 9.94
CA ALA A 53 1.05 -10.99 10.18
C ALA A 53 1.41 -12.47 9.93
N VAL A 54 0.47 -13.40 10.10
CA VAL A 54 0.69 -14.85 9.89
C VAL A 54 0.45 -15.30 8.45
N LEU A 55 -0.31 -14.54 7.65
CA LEU A 55 -0.54 -14.82 6.22
C LEU A 55 0.70 -14.59 5.31
N THR A 56 1.86 -14.21 5.86
CA THR A 56 3.11 -14.06 5.08
C THR A 56 4.08 -15.24 5.19
N THR A 57 3.77 -16.31 5.93
CA THR A 57 4.68 -17.47 6.11
C THR A 57 4.04 -18.85 5.97
N ARG A 58 2.92 -19.01 5.25
CA ARG A 58 2.42 -20.34 4.90
C ARG A 58 2.82 -20.76 3.49
N THR A 59 3.90 -21.51 3.41
CA THR A 59 4.21 -22.41 2.29
C THR A 59 3.05 -23.41 2.14
N PRO A 60 2.47 -23.62 0.95
CA PRO A 60 1.51 -24.68 0.76
C PRO A 60 2.24 -26.03 0.77
N THR A 61 2.04 -26.82 1.81
CA THR A 61 2.29 -28.26 1.80
C THR A 61 1.25 -28.90 0.88
N ILE A 62 1.72 -29.47 -0.23
CA ILE A 62 0.91 -30.32 -1.11
C ILE A 62 0.87 -31.69 -0.45
N THR A 63 -0.27 -32.03 0.17
CA THR A 63 -0.56 -33.41 0.57
C THR A 63 -1.31 -34.08 -0.57
N GLN A 64 -0.66 -35.07 -1.20
CA GLN A 64 -1.31 -36.04 -2.09
C GLN A 64 -1.95 -37.16 -1.26
N GLY A 65 -3.13 -37.61 -1.72
CA GLY A 65 -3.67 -38.94 -1.46
C GLY A 65 -4.69 -39.05 -0.33
N GLU A 66 -5.96 -39.25 -0.68
CA GLU A 66 -6.71 -40.46 -0.27
C GLU A 66 -8.08 -40.56 -0.97
N THR A 67 -8.18 -41.62 -1.77
CA THR A 67 -9.30 -42.56 -1.99
C THR A 67 -10.76 -42.18 -1.71
N ALA A 68 -11.52 -42.17 -2.81
CA ALA A 68 -12.78 -42.86 -3.07
C ALA A 68 -13.67 -43.31 -1.90
N LYS A 69 -14.94 -42.84 -1.92
CA LYS A 69 -16.11 -43.68 -1.61
C LYS A 69 -17.28 -43.38 -2.56
N GLN A 70 -17.82 -44.48 -3.08
CA GLN A 70 -19.02 -44.67 -3.90
C GLN A 70 -20.23 -43.85 -3.44
N THR A 71 -21.00 -43.33 -4.39
CA THR A 71 -22.47 -43.34 -4.29
C THR A 71 -23.08 -43.47 -5.69
N THR A 72 -24.18 -44.21 -5.71
CA THR A 72 -24.90 -44.91 -6.77
C THR A 72 -25.64 -44.06 -7.80
N ALA A 73 -25.93 -44.71 -8.93
CA ALA A 73 -26.71 -44.27 -10.09
C ALA A 73 -28.20 -43.93 -9.77
N PRO A 74 -28.95 -43.38 -10.76
CA PRO A 74 -29.69 -44.29 -11.62
C PRO A 74 -29.71 -43.96 -13.13
N LYS A 75 -29.97 -45.05 -13.88
CA LYS A 75 -30.40 -45.20 -15.27
C LYS A 75 -31.11 -43.98 -15.89
N SER A 76 -30.69 -43.63 -17.12
CA SER A 76 -31.66 -43.34 -18.18
C SER A 76 -31.10 -43.77 -19.53
N GLN A 77 -31.92 -44.55 -20.23
CA GLN A 77 -31.67 -45.12 -21.55
C GLN A 77 -31.80 -44.00 -22.59
N ASN A 78 -30.89 -43.94 -23.54
CA ASN A 78 -31.27 -43.59 -24.90
C ASN A 78 -30.33 -44.20 -25.92
N ALA A 79 -30.94 -44.95 -26.83
CA ALA A 79 -30.31 -45.60 -27.95
C ALA A 79 -29.94 -44.56 -29.01
N GLY A 80 -28.67 -44.55 -29.40
CA GLY A 80 -28.15 -43.76 -30.50
C GLY A 80 -26.93 -44.48 -31.05
N SER A 81 -27.18 -45.42 -31.96
CA SER A 81 -26.16 -46.24 -32.61
C SER A 81 -25.33 -45.35 -33.56
N ALA A 82 -24.14 -44.96 -33.12
CA ALA A 82 -23.12 -44.35 -33.96
C ALA A 82 -21.79 -45.08 -33.74
N LYS A 83 -21.34 -45.72 -34.82
CA LYS A 83 -20.12 -46.51 -34.99
C LYS A 83 -18.88 -45.70 -34.55
N PRO A 84 -18.07 -46.15 -33.57
CA PRO A 84 -16.87 -45.44 -33.19
C PRO A 84 -15.74 -45.80 -34.16
N GLU A 85 -15.29 -44.79 -34.90
CA GLU A 85 -14.04 -44.78 -35.63
C GLU A 85 -12.88 -44.91 -34.63
N LYS A 86 -11.99 -45.88 -34.85
CA LYS A 86 -10.82 -46.17 -34.00
C LYS A 86 -9.92 -44.94 -33.93
N ALA A 87 -10.06 -44.17 -32.86
CA ALA A 87 -9.10 -43.14 -32.48
C ALA A 87 -7.78 -43.81 -32.07
N ILE A 88 -6.73 -43.52 -32.83
CA ILE A 88 -5.35 -43.86 -32.51
C ILE A 88 -5.02 -43.18 -31.17
N PRO A 89 -4.49 -43.90 -30.16
CA PRO A 89 -4.06 -43.30 -28.91
C PRO A 89 -2.83 -42.43 -29.19
N VAL A 90 -3.07 -41.12 -29.38
CA VAL A 90 -2.00 -40.12 -29.34
C VAL A 90 -1.54 -40.04 -27.90
N ALA A 91 -0.32 -40.54 -27.65
CA ALA A 91 0.33 -40.44 -26.34
C ALA A 91 0.28 -38.97 -25.87
N PRO A 92 -0.16 -38.70 -24.62
CA PRO A 92 -0.16 -37.35 -24.10
C PRO A 92 1.28 -36.80 -24.15
N PRO A 93 1.53 -35.63 -24.74
CA PRO A 93 2.87 -35.08 -24.85
C PRO A 93 3.47 -34.97 -23.45
N GLU A 94 4.64 -35.60 -23.28
CA GLU A 94 5.37 -35.60 -22.03
C GLU A 94 5.64 -34.15 -21.56
N ASP A 95 5.56 -34.01 -20.25
CA ASP A 95 5.29 -32.79 -19.50
C ASP A 95 6.52 -31.87 -19.36
N GLU A 96 7.18 -31.52 -20.48
CA GLU A 96 8.40 -30.67 -20.50
C GLU A 96 8.19 -29.32 -19.78
N GLY A 97 6.95 -28.83 -19.78
CA GLY A 97 6.55 -27.61 -19.08
C GLY A 97 6.64 -27.68 -17.55
N LYS A 98 6.49 -28.86 -16.93
CA LYS A 98 6.60 -29.01 -15.47
C LYS A 98 8.05 -28.88 -14.99
N THR A 99 9.00 -29.43 -15.74
CA THR A 99 10.43 -29.39 -15.38
C THR A 99 10.97 -27.97 -15.48
N ALA A 100 10.66 -27.24 -16.56
CA ALA A 100 11.08 -25.84 -16.72
C ALA A 100 10.49 -24.90 -15.65
N ARG A 101 9.21 -25.09 -15.27
CA ARG A 101 8.58 -24.32 -14.20
C ARG A 101 9.20 -24.60 -12.83
N LYS A 102 9.52 -25.87 -12.54
CA LYS A 102 10.19 -26.26 -11.29
C LYS A 102 11.58 -25.62 -11.18
N LEU A 103 12.35 -25.64 -12.27
CA LEU A 103 13.68 -25.03 -12.32
C LEU A 103 13.63 -23.50 -12.15
N ALA A 104 12.65 -22.84 -12.79
CA ALA A 104 12.44 -21.40 -12.65
C ALA A 104 12.02 -21.01 -11.23
N ALA A 105 11.15 -21.79 -10.59
CA ALA A 105 10.71 -21.56 -9.21
C ALA A 105 11.88 -21.74 -8.22
N GLU A 106 12.70 -22.77 -8.41
CA GLU A 106 13.88 -23.01 -7.55
C GLU A 106 14.92 -21.88 -7.69
N LYS A 107 15.18 -21.42 -8.92
CA LYS A 107 16.06 -20.26 -9.15
C LYS A 107 15.54 -19.01 -8.44
N GLN A 108 14.23 -18.73 -8.55
CA GLN A 108 13.62 -17.59 -7.88
C GLN A 108 13.68 -17.70 -6.35
N ALA A 109 13.49 -18.91 -5.80
CA ALA A 109 13.61 -19.14 -4.36
C ALA A 109 15.04 -18.90 -3.87
N LYS A 110 16.05 -19.38 -4.60
CA LYS A 110 17.48 -19.15 -4.29
C LYS A 110 17.83 -17.66 -4.34
N GLU A 111 17.37 -16.93 -5.36
CA GLU A 111 17.55 -15.48 -5.48
C GLU A 111 16.88 -14.71 -4.34
N ALA A 112 15.63 -15.06 -3.99
CA ALA A 112 14.91 -14.44 -2.88
C ALA A 112 15.61 -14.67 -1.53
N ALA A 113 16.07 -15.89 -1.27
CA ALA A 113 16.82 -16.23 -0.05
C ALA A 113 18.15 -15.46 0.04
N HIS A 114 18.86 -15.32 -1.08
CA HIS A 114 20.07 -14.50 -1.14
C HIS A 114 19.78 -13.03 -0.81
N LEU A 115 18.73 -12.46 -1.42
CA LEU A 115 18.31 -11.08 -1.19
C LEU A 115 17.92 -10.84 0.28
N GLU A 116 17.20 -11.78 0.89
CA GLU A 116 16.85 -11.69 2.32
C GLU A 116 18.10 -11.72 3.22
N LYS A 117 19.07 -12.58 2.91
CA LYS A 117 20.35 -12.65 3.65
C LYS A 117 21.11 -11.33 3.55
N LEU A 118 21.15 -10.71 2.36
CA LEU A 118 21.75 -9.38 2.16
C LEU A 118 21.03 -8.30 2.98
N HIS A 119 19.70 -8.31 2.99
CA HIS A 119 18.93 -7.34 3.79
C HIS A 119 19.23 -7.45 5.28
N LYS A 120 19.26 -8.68 5.81
CA LYS A 120 19.63 -8.96 7.21
C LYS A 120 21.05 -8.48 7.52
N GLN A 121 21.99 -8.70 6.60
CA GLN A 121 23.37 -8.24 6.75
C GLN A 121 23.46 -6.70 6.78
N PHE A 122 22.85 -6.00 5.82
CA PHE A 122 22.83 -4.54 5.80
C PHE A 122 22.20 -3.95 7.07
N LEU A 123 21.11 -4.57 7.55
CA LEU A 123 20.48 -4.13 8.79
C LEU A 123 21.42 -4.32 9.99
N LYS A 124 22.11 -5.46 10.10
CA LYS A 124 23.09 -5.73 11.16
C LYS A 124 24.24 -4.72 11.14
N GLU A 125 24.80 -4.45 9.97
CA GLU A 125 25.88 -3.47 9.79
C GLU A 125 25.45 -2.05 10.18
N GLU A 126 24.27 -1.61 9.76
CA GLU A 126 23.79 -0.25 10.08
C GLU A 126 23.35 -0.12 11.55
N LEU A 127 22.82 -1.19 12.16
CA LEU A 127 22.53 -1.22 13.59
C LEU A 127 23.80 -1.17 14.45
N ALA A 128 24.90 -1.79 14.01
CA ALA A 128 26.18 -1.72 14.71
C ALA A 128 26.74 -0.29 14.79
N LYS A 129 26.43 0.56 13.79
CA LYS A 129 26.83 1.98 13.74
C LYS A 129 25.95 2.89 14.60
N CYS A 130 24.85 2.37 15.16
CA CYS A 130 23.88 3.17 15.90
C CYS A 130 24.41 3.52 17.30
N ARG A 131 24.49 4.81 17.61
CA ARG A 131 24.77 5.27 18.97
C ARG A 131 23.57 5.00 19.88
N LYS A 132 23.82 4.52 21.11
CA LYS A 132 22.77 4.39 22.13
C LYS A 132 22.29 5.78 22.57
N VAL A 133 20.98 5.97 22.54
CA VAL A 133 20.32 7.20 23.00
C VAL A 133 20.29 7.18 24.53
N ARG A 134 20.71 8.29 25.15
CA ARG A 134 20.73 8.42 26.62
C ARG A 134 19.45 9.11 27.09
N ILE A 135 18.70 8.42 27.95
CA ILE A 135 17.53 8.96 28.68
C ILE A 135 18.01 9.94 29.76
N LYS A 136 17.16 10.87 30.20
CA LYS A 136 17.44 11.97 31.15
C LYS A 136 18.51 12.96 30.69
N LYS A 137 18.85 12.97 29.39
CA LYS A 137 19.78 13.94 28.79
C LYS A 137 19.01 15.03 28.05
N ILE A 138 19.54 16.25 28.05
CA ILE A 138 19.03 17.37 27.26
C ILE A 138 19.43 17.18 25.79
N TYR A 139 18.46 17.33 24.89
CA TYR A 139 18.67 17.33 23.44
C TYR A 139 18.18 18.62 22.82
N THR A 140 19.02 19.22 21.99
CA THR A 140 18.61 20.19 20.98
C THR A 140 18.27 19.45 19.69
N LEU A 141 17.05 19.66 19.22
CA LEU A 141 16.46 19.04 18.03
C LEU A 141 15.93 20.12 17.10
N GLU A 142 15.92 19.80 15.83
CA GLU A 142 15.36 20.64 14.77
C GLU A 142 14.16 19.90 14.17
N LEU A 143 13.02 20.58 14.16
CA LEU A 143 11.77 20.11 13.57
C LEU A 143 11.74 20.45 12.08
N LYS A 144 10.91 19.73 11.32
CA LYS A 144 10.69 20.05 9.89
C LYS A 144 10.04 21.40 9.66
N SER A 145 9.37 21.96 10.68
CA SER A 145 8.86 23.33 10.65
C SER A 145 9.97 24.39 10.68
N GLY A 146 11.24 24.00 10.91
CA GLY A 146 12.35 24.92 11.16
C GLY A 146 12.49 25.31 12.64
N GLU A 147 11.50 24.99 13.49
CA GLU A 147 11.55 25.22 14.93
C GLU A 147 12.69 24.41 15.57
N ARG A 148 13.48 25.05 16.43
CA ARG A 148 14.44 24.38 17.31
C ARG A 148 13.77 24.05 18.64
N PHE A 149 13.74 22.78 18.98
CA PHE A 149 13.22 22.28 20.24
C PHE A 149 14.36 21.87 21.18
N ILE A 150 14.29 22.30 22.44
CA ILE A 150 15.23 21.93 23.50
C ILE A 150 14.44 21.29 24.63
N GLY A 151 14.82 20.07 25.03
CA GLY A 151 14.15 19.37 26.14
C GLY A 151 14.94 18.17 26.64
N THR A 152 14.56 17.69 27.83
CA THR A 152 15.14 16.50 28.46
C THR A 152 14.37 15.25 28.04
N LEU A 153 15.07 14.27 27.47
CA LEU A 153 14.44 13.03 27.01
C LEU A 153 14.02 12.16 28.21
N ILE A 154 12.73 11.93 28.38
CA ILE A 154 12.21 11.05 29.44
C ILE A 154 12.16 9.60 28.95
N MET A 155 11.63 9.40 27.75
CA MET A 155 11.31 8.08 27.24
C MET A 155 11.42 8.06 25.72
N ILE A 156 11.87 6.94 25.17
CA ILE A 156 11.92 6.75 23.72
C ILE A 156 11.46 5.35 23.35
N THR A 157 10.59 5.27 22.35
CA THR A 157 10.15 4.03 21.71
C THR A 157 10.59 4.00 20.24
N SER A 158 10.20 2.97 19.51
CA SER A 158 10.43 2.88 18.07
C SER A 158 9.69 3.95 17.26
N SER A 159 8.59 4.49 17.79
CA SER A 159 7.67 5.38 17.08
C SER A 159 7.61 6.80 17.62
N ARG A 160 8.00 7.04 18.88
CA ARG A 160 7.90 8.36 19.53
C ARG A 160 8.95 8.56 20.60
N ALA A 161 9.27 9.81 20.89
CA ALA A 161 10.13 10.23 21.99
C ALA A 161 9.38 11.26 22.83
N ILE A 162 9.39 11.11 24.14
CA ILE A 162 8.72 11.99 25.11
C ILE A 162 9.79 12.83 25.79
N PHE A 163 9.60 14.15 25.76
CA PHE A 163 10.49 15.14 26.33
C PHE A 163 9.77 15.99 27.38
N THR A 164 10.46 16.33 28.45
CA THR A 164 10.05 17.44 29.33
C THR A 164 10.81 18.70 28.95
N SER A 165 10.11 19.83 28.91
CA SER A 165 10.66 21.16 28.68
C SER A 165 10.05 22.17 29.65
N ALA A 166 10.54 23.41 29.66
CA ALA A 166 9.94 24.48 30.46
C ALA A 166 8.46 24.76 30.10
N LYS A 167 8.02 24.39 28.88
CA LYS A 167 6.63 24.53 28.40
C LYS A 167 5.77 23.29 28.68
N GLY A 168 6.26 22.35 29.49
CA GLY A 168 5.65 21.06 29.74
C GLY A 168 6.17 19.94 28.84
N ASP A 169 5.45 18.82 28.86
CA ASP A 169 5.82 17.61 28.14
C ASP A 169 5.43 17.68 26.67
N ARG A 170 6.32 17.22 25.79
CA ARG A 170 6.11 17.17 24.33
C ARG A 170 6.45 15.78 23.80
N VAL A 171 5.53 15.24 23.01
CA VAL A 171 5.72 14.00 22.26
C VAL A 171 6.21 14.35 20.86
N LEU A 172 7.37 13.83 20.47
CA LEU A 172 7.95 14.03 19.15
C LEU A 172 8.02 12.70 18.38
N GLU A 173 7.46 12.71 17.18
CA GLU A 173 7.51 11.59 16.25
C GLU A 173 8.66 11.77 15.22
N PRO A 174 9.24 10.67 14.70
CA PRO A 174 10.27 10.73 13.67
C PRO A 174 9.88 11.54 12.43
N LYS A 175 8.58 11.61 12.10
CA LYS A 175 8.07 12.34 10.93
C LYS A 175 8.16 13.86 11.08
N GLN A 176 8.18 14.37 12.32
CA GLN A 176 8.25 15.80 12.65
C GLN A 176 9.69 16.31 12.71
N LEU A 177 10.68 15.42 12.79
CA LEU A 177 12.09 15.77 12.92
C LEU A 177 12.78 15.92 11.56
N THR A 178 13.81 16.79 11.51
CA THR A 178 14.77 16.79 10.39
C THR A 178 15.57 15.48 10.37
N GLN A 179 16.19 15.15 9.23
CA GLN A 179 16.97 13.91 9.10
C GLN A 179 18.14 13.85 10.10
N LYS A 180 18.78 14.99 10.38
CA LYS A 180 19.85 15.12 11.38
C LYS A 180 19.35 14.78 12.79
N SER A 181 18.23 15.36 13.19
CA SER A 181 17.59 15.11 14.51
C SER A 181 17.06 13.67 14.61
N LYS A 182 16.45 13.15 13.53
CA LYS A 182 15.99 11.76 13.43
C LYS A 182 17.15 10.77 13.58
N LYS A 183 18.32 11.03 13.00
CA LYS A 183 19.53 10.20 13.19
C LYS A 183 20.04 10.20 14.63
N LYS A 184 19.88 11.32 15.33
CA LYS A 184 20.31 11.46 16.73
C LYS A 184 19.39 10.71 17.70
N LEU A 185 18.07 10.75 17.48
CA LEU A 185 17.08 10.14 18.39
C LEU A 185 16.58 8.77 17.97
N PHE A 186 16.41 8.51 16.69
CA PHE A 186 15.87 7.25 16.18
C PHE A 186 16.90 6.53 15.32
N PRO A 187 18.10 6.20 15.86
CA PRO A 187 19.19 5.64 15.07
C PRO A 187 18.79 4.30 14.46
N LYS A 188 18.04 3.45 15.19
CA LYS A 188 17.51 2.18 14.67
C LYS A 188 16.57 2.37 13.46
N ALA A 189 15.71 3.39 13.50
CA ALA A 189 14.79 3.67 12.40
C ALA A 189 15.55 4.15 11.15
N ILE A 190 16.59 4.97 11.34
CA ILE A 190 17.49 5.39 10.25
C ILE A 190 18.30 4.23 9.71
N ALA A 191 18.84 3.36 10.56
CA ALA A 191 19.55 2.16 10.12
C ALA A 191 18.68 1.26 9.24
N LYS A 192 17.43 1.03 9.65
CA LYS A 192 16.45 0.28 8.85
C LYS A 192 16.17 0.96 7.51
N GLU A 193 16.03 2.29 7.51
CA GLU A 193 15.82 3.06 6.28
C GLU A 193 17.03 2.95 5.32
N ILE A 194 18.26 3.07 5.82
CA ILE A 194 19.49 2.93 5.03
C ILE A 194 19.65 1.50 4.51
N ALA A 195 19.42 0.49 5.36
CA ALA A 195 19.48 -0.92 4.96
C ALA A 195 18.46 -1.24 3.86
N ASN A 196 17.24 -0.74 3.97
CA ASN A 196 16.23 -0.86 2.91
C ASN A 196 16.67 -0.17 1.62
N GLN A 197 17.30 1.01 1.70
CA GLN A 197 17.81 1.69 0.51
C GLN A 197 18.94 0.93 -0.17
N ARG A 198 19.86 0.32 0.60
CA ARG A 198 20.92 -0.54 0.04
C ARG A 198 20.33 -1.79 -0.60
N TYR A 199 19.39 -2.43 0.08
CA TYR A 199 18.65 -3.57 -0.44
C TYR A 199 17.94 -3.25 -1.76
N ASP A 200 17.19 -2.13 -1.83
CA ASP A 200 16.52 -1.70 -3.05
C ASP A 200 17.51 -1.52 -4.23
N ARG A 201 18.72 -1.02 -3.97
CA ARG A 201 19.77 -0.87 -5.00
C ARG A 201 20.28 -2.21 -5.51
N GLU A 202 20.48 -3.19 -4.63
CA GLU A 202 20.90 -4.54 -5.05
C GLU A 202 19.79 -5.27 -5.82
N VAL A 203 18.53 -5.13 -5.40
CA VAL A 203 17.37 -5.64 -6.15
C VAL A 203 17.31 -5.02 -7.55
N GLU A 204 17.56 -3.72 -7.66
CA GLU A 204 17.56 -3.00 -8.94
C GLU A 204 18.69 -3.45 -9.89
N LYS A 205 19.84 -3.88 -9.36
CA LYS A 205 20.93 -4.45 -10.17
C LYS A 205 20.59 -5.84 -10.71
N LEU A 206 19.96 -6.69 -9.89
CA LEU A 206 19.57 -8.04 -10.29
C LEU A 206 18.38 -8.06 -11.24
N TYR A 207 17.44 -7.12 -11.04
CA TYR A 207 16.26 -6.96 -11.86
C TYR A 207 16.22 -5.53 -12.39
N PRO A 208 17.08 -5.20 -13.37
CA PRO A 208 16.96 -3.95 -14.07
C PRO A 208 15.53 -3.85 -14.62
N PRO A 209 14.90 -2.66 -14.56
CA PRO A 209 13.61 -2.49 -15.19
C PRO A 209 13.72 -2.94 -16.65
N GLU A 210 12.81 -3.81 -17.10
CA GLU A 210 12.70 -4.13 -18.52
C GLU A 210 12.63 -2.79 -19.27
N GLU A 211 13.62 -2.56 -20.14
CA GLU A 211 13.62 -1.35 -20.96
C GLU A 211 12.27 -1.32 -21.68
N PRO A 212 11.60 -0.15 -21.71
CA PRO A 212 10.31 -0.07 -22.38
C PRO A 212 10.55 -0.48 -23.83
N VAL A 213 10.08 -1.68 -24.20
CA VAL A 213 10.15 -2.18 -25.58
C VAL A 213 9.53 -1.08 -26.42
N ALA A 214 10.39 -0.40 -27.19
CA ALA A 214 9.95 0.67 -28.06
C ALA A 214 8.88 0.06 -28.94
N VAL A 215 7.62 0.45 -28.71
CA VAL A 215 6.50 -0.06 -29.48
C VAL A 215 6.73 0.44 -30.90
N VAL A 216 7.34 -0.41 -31.74
CA VAL A 216 7.44 -0.20 -33.17
C VAL A 216 6.01 -0.29 -33.68
N ARG A 217 5.33 0.85 -33.66
CA ARG A 217 4.06 1.04 -34.35
C ARG A 217 4.38 0.95 -35.84
N THR A 218 4.20 -0.21 -36.43
CA THR A 218 3.94 -0.35 -37.86
C THR A 218 2.63 0.38 -38.16
N GLN A 219 2.74 1.68 -38.43
CA GLN A 219 1.62 2.46 -38.94
C GLN A 219 1.52 2.15 -40.44
N THR A 220 0.49 1.39 -40.81
CA THR A 220 -0.01 1.33 -42.17
C THR A 220 -0.29 2.75 -42.65
N ARG A 221 0.42 3.10 -43.72
CA ARG A 221 0.52 4.41 -44.36
C ARG A 221 -0.87 4.85 -44.87
N LYS A 222 -1.42 5.95 -44.34
CA LYS A 222 -2.31 6.82 -45.11
C LYS A 222 -1.66 8.20 -45.17
N THR A 223 -1.46 8.64 -46.38
CA THR A 223 -0.79 9.84 -46.86
C THR A 223 -1.38 11.10 -46.24
N GLY A 224 -0.61 11.71 -45.35
CA GLY A 224 -0.83 13.04 -44.79
C GLY A 224 0.52 13.56 -44.31
N THR A 225 0.84 14.77 -44.75
CA THR A 225 2.11 15.52 -44.68
C THR A 225 2.95 15.26 -43.41
N PRO A 226 4.25 14.93 -43.52
CA PRO A 226 5.06 14.50 -42.39
C PRO A 226 5.51 15.71 -41.56
N THR A 227 4.85 15.96 -40.43
CA THR A 227 5.51 16.64 -39.32
C THR A 227 6.52 15.65 -38.73
N PRO A 228 7.80 16.02 -38.51
CA PRO A 228 8.79 15.11 -37.95
C PRO A 228 8.36 14.74 -36.53
N ARG A 229 7.76 13.56 -36.39
CA ARG A 229 7.29 13.02 -35.12
C ARG A 229 8.52 12.60 -34.33
N ARG A 230 9.06 13.55 -33.56
CA ARG A 230 10.18 13.39 -32.64
C ARG A 230 9.98 12.09 -31.85
N LYS A 231 10.86 11.10 -32.08
CA LYS A 231 10.89 9.84 -31.32
C LYS A 231 10.91 10.21 -29.84
N ALA A 232 9.87 9.81 -29.09
CA ALA A 232 9.77 10.12 -27.67
C ALA A 232 10.94 9.43 -26.96
N ASN A 233 11.87 10.23 -26.44
CA ASN A 233 12.99 9.73 -25.65
C ASN A 233 12.43 9.05 -24.39
N PRO A 234 12.63 7.72 -24.19
CA PRO A 234 12.15 7.02 -23.01
C PRO A 234 12.79 7.51 -21.70
N TYR A 235 13.85 8.33 -21.80
CA TYR A 235 14.57 8.98 -20.71
C TYR A 235 14.27 10.48 -20.57
N ALA A 236 13.24 11.01 -21.27
CA ALA A 236 12.83 12.39 -21.09
C ALA A 236 12.47 12.67 -19.60
N PRO A 237 12.95 13.78 -19.01
CA PRO A 237 12.62 14.14 -17.64
C PRO A 237 11.10 14.23 -17.46
N PHE A 238 10.62 13.78 -16.30
CA PHE A 238 9.20 13.70 -15.95
C PHE A 238 8.57 15.11 -15.89
N ALA A 239 8.12 15.62 -17.04
CA ALA A 239 7.56 16.98 -17.16
C ALA A 239 6.28 17.15 -16.31
N GLY A 240 5.48 16.10 -16.18
CA GLY A 240 4.32 16.06 -15.31
C GLY A 240 3.40 14.88 -15.57
N TYR A 241 2.35 14.80 -14.76
CA TYR A 241 1.29 13.83 -14.98
C TYR A 241 0.44 14.28 -16.17
N ASP A 242 0.16 13.33 -17.06
CA ASP A 242 -0.76 13.53 -18.17
C ASP A 242 -2.12 12.98 -17.72
N ALA A 243 -3.02 13.88 -17.33
CA ALA A 243 -4.34 13.54 -16.78
C ALA A 243 -5.34 13.06 -17.85
N SER A 244 -5.00 13.15 -19.15
CA SER A 244 -5.93 12.75 -20.21
C SER A 244 -6.27 11.26 -20.10
N PRO A 245 -7.54 10.86 -20.22
CA PRO A 245 -7.90 9.45 -20.23
C PRO A 245 -7.15 8.69 -21.32
N ALA A 246 -6.59 7.52 -20.99
CA ALA A 246 -5.94 6.65 -21.97
C ALA A 246 -6.19 5.19 -21.65
N LYS A 247 -6.08 4.34 -22.69
CA LYS A 247 -6.19 2.89 -22.52
C LYS A 247 -4.99 2.37 -21.73
N THR A 248 -5.27 1.60 -20.68
CA THR A 248 -4.23 0.94 -19.89
C THR A 248 -3.41 -0.02 -20.76
N PRO A 249 -2.06 0.04 -20.74
CA PRO A 249 -1.20 -0.91 -21.42
C PRO A 249 -1.51 -2.37 -21.01
N LYS A 250 -1.48 -3.31 -21.98
CA LYS A 250 -1.85 -4.72 -21.75
C LYS A 250 -1.10 -5.35 -20.57
N HIS A 251 0.19 -5.06 -20.43
CA HIS A 251 1.05 -5.61 -19.37
C HIS A 251 0.72 -5.09 -17.96
N LEU A 252 -0.01 -3.96 -17.83
CA LEU A 252 -0.46 -3.41 -16.54
C LEU A 252 -1.88 -3.83 -16.15
N LEU A 253 -2.63 -4.45 -17.06
CA LEU A 253 -4.04 -4.78 -16.83
C LEU A 253 -4.24 -5.70 -15.63
N ASN A 254 -3.36 -6.69 -15.42
CA ASN A 254 -3.50 -7.61 -14.29
C ASN A 254 -3.37 -6.89 -12.94
N VAL A 255 -2.31 -6.08 -12.80
CA VAL A 255 -2.06 -5.29 -11.59
C VAL A 255 -3.20 -4.32 -11.32
N LEU A 256 -3.66 -3.63 -12.37
CA LEU A 256 -4.78 -2.69 -12.27
C LEU A 256 -6.09 -3.40 -11.88
N LYS A 257 -6.38 -4.59 -12.43
CA LYS A 257 -7.56 -5.39 -12.08
C LYS A 257 -7.55 -5.78 -10.61
N GLN A 258 -6.41 -6.27 -10.10
CA GLN A 258 -6.29 -6.61 -8.68
C GLN A 258 -6.41 -5.39 -7.77
N PHE A 259 -5.85 -4.26 -8.19
CA PHE A 259 -6.01 -3.00 -7.44
C PHE A 259 -7.46 -2.51 -7.47
N LYS A 260 -8.14 -2.62 -8.62
CA LYS A 260 -9.58 -2.33 -8.75
C LYS A 260 -10.41 -3.19 -7.81
N LEU A 261 -10.17 -4.50 -7.78
CA LEU A 261 -10.88 -5.42 -6.90
C LEU A 261 -10.74 -4.99 -5.43
N TRP A 262 -9.54 -4.60 -5.03
CA TRP A 262 -9.31 -4.08 -3.69
C TRP A 262 -10.05 -2.76 -3.42
N LEU A 263 -10.04 -1.81 -4.37
CA LEU A 263 -10.80 -0.56 -4.26
C LEU A 263 -12.31 -0.81 -4.17
N ASP A 264 -12.84 -1.73 -4.97
CA ASP A 264 -14.25 -2.12 -4.96
C ASP A 264 -14.66 -2.69 -3.59
N MET A 265 -13.79 -3.47 -2.94
CA MET A 265 -14.00 -3.93 -1.56
C MET A 265 -14.01 -2.78 -0.54
N GLN A 266 -13.11 -1.80 -0.68
CA GLN A 266 -13.10 -0.63 0.21
C GLN A 266 -14.36 0.24 0.03
N ASN A 267 -14.76 0.48 -1.22
CA ASN A 267 -15.99 1.20 -1.53
C ASN A 267 -17.21 0.51 -0.90
N ARG A 268 -17.32 -0.82 -1.04
CA ARG A 268 -18.40 -1.62 -0.40
C ARG A 268 -18.40 -1.47 1.12
N ARG A 269 -17.24 -1.57 1.78
CA ARG A 269 -17.12 -1.41 3.24
C ARG A 269 -17.53 -0.03 3.73
N SER A 270 -17.19 1.01 2.96
CA SER A 270 -17.54 2.38 3.32
C SER A 270 -18.98 2.77 2.98
N GLY A 271 -19.70 1.95 2.20
CA GLY A 271 -21.02 2.29 1.65
C GLY A 271 -21.01 3.42 0.63
N VAL A 272 -19.82 3.90 0.22
CA VAL A 272 -19.69 5.07 -0.65
C VAL A 272 -18.68 4.78 -1.77
N GLY A 273 -19.08 5.08 -3.02
CA GLY A 273 -18.18 5.02 -4.18
C GLY A 273 -17.21 6.20 -4.20
N ILE A 274 -16.09 6.09 -3.47
CA ILE A 274 -15.06 7.14 -3.42
C ILE A 274 -14.30 7.20 -4.75
N VAL A 275 -13.99 6.06 -5.35
CA VAL A 275 -13.32 5.97 -6.66
C VAL A 275 -14.29 5.40 -7.68
N THR A 276 -14.48 6.13 -8.79
CA THR A 276 -15.48 5.80 -9.84
C THR A 276 -14.85 5.18 -11.07
N LYS A 277 -13.66 5.63 -11.47
CA LYS A 277 -12.93 5.13 -12.64
C LYS A 277 -11.46 5.02 -12.31
N ILE A 278 -10.78 4.01 -12.85
CA ILE A 278 -9.33 3.87 -12.75
C ILE A 278 -8.70 3.45 -14.07
N TRP A 279 -7.49 3.94 -14.34
CA TRP A 279 -6.62 3.47 -15.41
C TRP A 279 -5.16 3.61 -15.00
N ALA A 280 -4.25 3.05 -15.79
CA ALA A 280 -2.81 3.22 -15.55
C ALA A 280 -2.08 3.58 -16.83
N LYS A 281 -1.05 4.41 -16.70
CA LYS A 281 -0.11 4.74 -17.78
C LYS A 281 1.31 4.37 -17.36
N GLN A 282 2.12 4.00 -18.33
CA GLN A 282 3.58 3.96 -18.16
C GLN A 282 4.15 5.28 -18.68
N GLN A 283 4.96 5.93 -17.85
CA GLN A 283 5.64 7.20 -18.17
C GLN A 283 7.13 7.00 -17.89
N GLY A 284 7.86 6.56 -18.91
CA GLY A 284 9.25 6.11 -18.78
C GLY A 284 9.36 4.91 -17.83
N LYS A 285 10.23 5.01 -16.82
CA LYS A 285 10.41 3.99 -15.77
C LYS A 285 9.33 3.98 -14.68
N TYR A 286 8.38 4.90 -14.75
CA TYR A 286 7.33 5.06 -13.76
C TYR A 286 6.03 4.48 -14.28
N ILE A 287 5.25 3.90 -13.38
CA ILE A 287 3.85 3.58 -13.66
C ILE A 287 2.96 4.47 -12.80
N VAL A 288 1.92 5.03 -13.40
CA VAL A 288 1.03 5.99 -12.75
C VAL A 288 -0.39 5.45 -12.83
N CYS A 289 -1.02 5.24 -11.68
CA CYS A 289 -2.44 4.92 -11.59
C CYS A 289 -3.25 6.22 -11.44
N TYR A 290 -4.18 6.42 -12.37
CA TYR A 290 -5.12 7.54 -12.37
C TYR A 290 -6.45 7.07 -11.82
N MET A 291 -7.03 7.82 -10.90
CA MET A 291 -8.29 7.50 -10.23
C MET A 291 -9.22 8.71 -10.29
N THR A 292 -10.41 8.55 -10.86
CA THR A 292 -11.45 9.58 -10.83
C THR A 292 -12.24 9.47 -9.52
N MET A 293 -12.18 10.52 -8.72
CA MET A 293 -12.82 10.62 -7.42
C MET A 293 -14.30 11.00 -7.55
N GLY A 294 -15.15 10.37 -6.73
CA GLY A 294 -16.56 10.70 -6.62
C GLY A 294 -16.81 11.99 -5.84
N ASN A 295 -18.05 12.50 -5.89
CA ASN A 295 -18.45 13.77 -5.24
C ASN A 295 -18.19 13.80 -3.73
N ILE A 296 -18.23 12.63 -3.07
CA ILE A 296 -17.98 12.52 -1.64
C ILE A 296 -16.57 12.99 -1.27
N TRP A 297 -15.60 12.86 -2.18
CA TRP A 297 -14.20 13.15 -1.90
C TRP A 297 -14.02 14.56 -1.34
N ASN A 298 -14.62 15.57 -1.98
CA ASN A 298 -14.50 16.96 -1.55
C ASN A 298 -15.25 17.27 -0.23
N LYS A 299 -16.13 16.37 0.22
CA LYS A 299 -16.82 16.47 1.53
C LYS A 299 -16.00 15.84 2.66
N VAL A 300 -14.98 15.05 2.34
CA VAL A 300 -14.10 14.43 3.34
C VAL A 300 -13.07 15.44 3.81
N ASP A 301 -12.88 15.48 5.13
CA ASP A 301 -11.84 16.28 5.77
C ASP A 301 -10.47 16.07 5.10
N ARG A 302 -9.67 17.15 5.02
CA ARG A 302 -8.38 17.15 4.31
C ARG A 302 -7.41 16.12 4.87
N ASP A 303 -7.30 15.96 6.19
CA ASP A 303 -6.35 15.03 6.80
C ASP A 303 -6.76 13.57 6.57
N LYS A 304 -8.08 13.31 6.59
CA LYS A 304 -8.62 12.02 6.17
C LYS A 304 -8.32 11.73 4.71
N ARG A 305 -8.47 12.72 3.81
CA ARG A 305 -8.12 12.58 2.39
C ARG A 305 -6.64 12.27 2.18
N VAL A 306 -5.73 12.93 2.91
CA VAL A 306 -4.29 12.63 2.86
C VAL A 306 -4.03 11.18 3.28
N THR A 307 -4.66 10.72 4.36
CA THR A 307 -4.51 9.35 4.87
C THR A 307 -5.00 8.31 3.86
N VAL A 308 -6.17 8.54 3.26
CA VAL A 308 -6.73 7.67 2.22
C VAL A 308 -5.85 7.66 0.96
N CYS A 309 -5.32 8.82 0.57
CA CYS A 309 -4.37 8.94 -0.55
C CYS A 309 -3.08 8.14 -0.29
N ASP A 310 -2.49 8.22 0.91
CA ASP A 310 -1.33 7.41 1.30
C ASP A 310 -1.64 5.91 1.23
N MET A 311 -2.80 5.50 1.74
CA MET A 311 -3.25 4.11 1.67
C MET A 311 -3.37 3.62 0.21
N TYR A 312 -3.99 4.40 -0.67
CA TYR A 312 -4.10 4.06 -2.10
C TYR A 312 -2.73 3.93 -2.76
N TRP A 313 -1.82 4.87 -2.48
CA TRP A 313 -0.46 4.81 -3.01
C TRP A 313 0.28 3.55 -2.54
N ARG A 314 0.24 3.23 -1.24
CA ARG A 314 0.87 2.02 -0.70
C ARG A 314 0.33 0.77 -1.38
N MET A 315 -0.99 0.63 -1.45
CA MET A 315 -1.61 -0.55 -2.03
C MET A 315 -1.31 -0.72 -3.52
N TRP A 316 -1.37 0.38 -4.29
CA TRP A 316 -0.96 0.38 -5.69
C TRP A 316 0.51 -0.02 -5.86
N SER A 317 1.40 0.65 -5.12
CA SER A 317 2.84 0.46 -5.25
C SER A 317 3.31 -0.93 -4.83
N TYR A 318 2.69 -1.52 -3.80
CA TYR A 318 2.97 -2.90 -3.39
C TYR A 318 2.55 -3.91 -4.45
N ARG A 319 1.34 -3.78 -5.03
CA ARG A 319 0.88 -4.67 -6.10
C ARG A 319 1.73 -4.54 -7.36
N ALA A 320 2.09 -3.31 -7.73
CA ALA A 320 2.96 -3.04 -8.85
C ALA A 320 4.33 -3.71 -8.70
N ARG A 321 4.88 -3.68 -7.48
CA ARG A 321 6.15 -4.34 -7.16
C ARG A 321 6.01 -5.86 -7.13
N SER A 322 4.98 -6.40 -6.49
CA SER A 322 4.79 -7.86 -6.37
C SER A 322 4.62 -8.52 -7.74
N GLU A 323 3.95 -7.84 -8.67
CA GLU A 323 3.75 -8.27 -10.06
C GLU A 323 4.93 -7.89 -10.97
N ARG A 324 6.05 -7.43 -10.40
CA ARG A 324 7.30 -7.05 -11.07
C ARG A 324 7.12 -6.02 -12.19
N LYS A 325 6.09 -5.16 -12.11
CA LYS A 325 5.90 -4.05 -13.08
C LYS A 325 6.79 -2.87 -12.76
N VAL A 326 7.28 -2.79 -11.53
CA VAL A 326 8.33 -1.86 -11.11
C VAL A 326 9.31 -2.58 -10.17
N SER A 327 10.58 -2.21 -10.25
CA SER A 327 11.61 -2.73 -9.34
C SER A 327 11.52 -2.16 -7.92
N SER A 328 10.91 -0.98 -7.75
CA SER A 328 10.76 -0.31 -6.46
C SER A 328 9.42 0.43 -6.36
N THR A 329 8.84 0.49 -5.16
CA THR A 329 7.61 1.24 -4.87
C THR A 329 7.76 2.75 -5.16
N LYS A 330 9.00 3.25 -5.18
CA LYS A 330 9.34 4.63 -5.56
C LYS A 330 9.00 4.97 -7.02
N ARG A 331 8.78 3.94 -7.85
CA ARG A 331 8.45 4.10 -9.28
C ARG A 331 6.95 3.95 -9.57
N ALA A 332 6.13 3.67 -8.55
CA ALA A 332 4.69 3.54 -8.67
C ALA A 332 4.00 4.76 -8.06
N HIS A 333 3.39 5.56 -8.92
CA HIS A 333 2.72 6.81 -8.57
C HIS A 333 1.19 6.66 -8.67
N ILE A 334 0.49 7.54 -7.96
CA ILE A 334 -0.95 7.73 -8.11
C ILE A 334 -1.28 9.18 -8.44
N VAL A 335 -2.39 9.38 -9.15
CA VAL A 335 -2.98 10.69 -9.49
C VAL A 335 -4.47 10.61 -9.24
N LEU A 336 -4.99 11.53 -8.43
CA LEU A 336 -6.41 11.65 -8.13
C LEU A 336 -7.00 12.78 -8.98
N LEU A 337 -8.07 12.46 -9.69
CA LEU A 337 -8.74 13.35 -10.62
C LEU A 337 -10.17 13.64 -10.14
N ASP A 338 -10.67 14.84 -10.35
CA ASP A 338 -12.10 15.11 -10.25
C ASP A 338 -12.86 14.59 -11.48
N LYS A 339 -14.18 14.84 -11.53
CA LYS A 339 -15.04 14.47 -12.67
C LYS A 339 -14.67 15.19 -13.97
N SER A 340 -14.01 16.34 -13.88
CA SER A 340 -13.55 17.16 -14.99
C SER A 340 -12.10 16.83 -15.40
N ASN A 341 -11.52 15.75 -14.86
CA ASN A 341 -10.13 15.33 -15.04
C ASN A 341 -9.07 16.34 -14.53
N ASN A 342 -9.43 17.24 -13.62
CA ASN A 342 -8.45 18.07 -12.93
C ASN A 342 -7.76 17.29 -11.82
N ILE A 343 -6.46 17.51 -11.62
CA ILE A 343 -5.72 16.88 -10.54
C ILE A 343 -6.10 17.52 -9.20
N VAL A 344 -6.69 16.71 -8.33
CA VAL A 344 -7.12 17.06 -6.96
C VAL A 344 -6.24 16.43 -5.88
N GLY A 345 -5.29 15.58 -6.27
CA GLY A 345 -4.29 15.01 -5.37
C GLY A 345 -3.49 13.89 -6.01
N GLY A 346 -2.72 13.20 -5.19
CA GLY A 346 -1.93 12.05 -5.60
C GLY A 346 -0.53 12.09 -5.01
N SER A 347 0.40 11.41 -5.68
CA SER A 347 1.81 11.40 -5.31
C SER A 347 2.59 12.56 -5.93
N SER A 348 3.64 13.02 -5.28
CA SER A 348 4.56 14.02 -5.81
C SER A 348 5.36 13.45 -6.97
N LYS A 349 5.62 14.28 -7.99
CA LYS A 349 6.41 13.93 -9.18
C LYS A 349 7.80 13.38 -8.82
N ASN A 350 8.44 14.00 -7.83
CA ASN A 350 9.82 13.66 -7.45
C ASN A 350 9.90 12.51 -6.45
N LYS A 351 8.81 12.24 -5.73
CA LYS A 351 8.77 11.24 -4.66
C LYS A 351 7.39 10.62 -4.57
N ALA A 352 7.26 9.39 -5.10
CA ALA A 352 6.01 8.65 -5.12
C ALA A 352 5.35 8.53 -3.73
N SER A 353 6.16 8.37 -2.68
CA SER A 353 5.68 8.24 -1.29
C SER A 353 5.24 9.56 -0.65
N ASN A 354 5.41 10.69 -1.33
CA ASN A 354 4.99 11.99 -0.81
C ASN A 354 3.63 12.33 -1.41
N VAL A 355 2.56 11.99 -0.70
CA VAL A 355 1.19 12.24 -1.14
C VAL A 355 0.71 13.63 -0.76
N TRP A 356 -0.16 14.20 -1.59
CA TRP A 356 -0.79 15.51 -1.39
C TRP A 356 -2.23 15.48 -1.88
N VAL A 357 -3.05 16.39 -1.35
CA VAL A 357 -4.46 16.61 -1.75
C VAL A 357 -4.74 18.11 -1.72
N LYS A 358 -5.62 18.58 -2.60
CA LYS A 358 -6.11 19.97 -2.61
C LYS A 358 -7.18 20.21 -1.55
#